data_AF-A0A212CE23-F1
#
_entry.id   AF-A0A212CE23-F1
#
_cell.length_a   1.000
_cell.length_b   1.000
_cell.length_c   1.000
_cell.angle_alpha   90.00
_cell.angle_beta   90.00
_cell.angle_gamma   90.00
#
_symmetry.space_group_name_H-M   'P 1'
#
loop_
_entity.id
_entity.type
_entity.pdbx_description
1 polymer ?
#
loop_
_entity_poly.entity_id
_entity_poly.type
_entity_poly.pdbx_seq_one_letter_code
_entity_poly.pdbx_strand_id
1 'polypeptide(L)'
;MLLTLDLCLALHTSLVFSKDFGLLVFVRKSLSIDEFRDCREEALKFLCVFLEKIGQKITPYSLDIKNTCTSVYTKDKAAKCRIPALELLIKLLQTLRSSRLMDELRVGELFTKFYGELALKAKIPDTVLEKVYELLGVLGEVHPTEMINNSDKLFRAFLGELKTQMTSTVREPKLAVLAGCLKGLASLMCNFTKSMEEGIA
;
A
#
# COMPACT_ATOMS: atom_id res chain seq x y z
N MET A 1 4.99 -28.56 22.58
CA MET A 1 4.11 -27.39 22.82
C MET A 1 4.39 -26.26 21.82
N LEU A 2 5.64 -25.80 21.65
CA LEU A 2 6.01 -24.82 20.62
C LEU A 2 5.77 -25.33 19.18
N LEU A 3 6.22 -26.56 18.86
CA LEU A 3 6.01 -27.18 17.55
C LEU A 3 4.53 -27.36 17.17
N THR A 4 3.67 -27.67 18.15
CA THR A 4 2.22 -27.80 17.93
C THR A 4 1.55 -26.46 17.67
N LEU A 5 2.01 -25.39 18.32
CA LEU A 5 1.51 -24.04 18.07
C LEU A 5 1.87 -23.55 16.65
N ASP A 6 3.09 -23.84 16.19
CA ASP A 6 3.56 -23.50 14.84
C ASP A 6 2.81 -24.28 13.75
N LEU A 7 2.52 -25.56 13.96
CA LEU A 7 1.75 -26.37 13.02
C LEU A 7 0.30 -25.89 12.90
N CYS A 8 -0.34 -25.56 14.03
CA CYS A 8 -1.68 -24.97 14.02
C CYS A 8 -1.69 -23.63 13.28
N LEU A 9 -0.69 -22.77 13.49
CA LEU A 9 -0.59 -21.49 12.79
C LEU A 9 -0.40 -21.68 11.27
N ALA A 10 0.40 -22.65 10.84
CA ALA A 10 0.58 -22.98 9.43
C ALA A 10 -0.75 -23.44 8.79
N LEU A 11 -1.48 -24.34 9.47
CA LEU A 11 -2.79 -24.80 9.01
C LEU A 11 -3.79 -23.63 8.90
N HIS A 12 -3.89 -22.78 9.93
CA HIS A 12 -4.77 -21.62 9.89
C HIS A 12 -4.41 -20.65 8.77
N THR A 13 -3.11 -20.44 8.51
CA THR A 13 -2.64 -19.60 7.40
C THR A 13 -3.13 -20.17 6.07
N SER A 14 -2.96 -21.47 5.83
CA SER A 14 -3.41 -22.11 4.60
C SER A 14 -4.93 -22.08 4.43
N LEU A 15 -5.70 -22.18 5.52
CA LEU A 15 -7.17 -22.08 5.47
C LEU A 15 -7.63 -20.65 5.15
N VAL A 16 -7.06 -19.64 5.82
CA VAL A 16 -7.37 -18.22 5.60
C VAL A 16 -7.10 -17.82 4.14
N PHE A 17 -6.03 -18.34 3.55
CA PHE A 17 -5.63 -18.08 2.17
C PHE A 17 -6.01 -19.18 1.17
N SER A 18 -6.98 -20.03 1.52
CA SER A 18 -7.52 -21.05 0.61
C SER A 18 -8.00 -20.41 -0.70
N LYS A 19 -7.64 -21.04 -1.84
CA LYS A 19 -8.04 -20.57 -3.17
C LYS A 19 -9.53 -20.77 -3.46
N ASP A 20 -10.18 -21.66 -2.72
CA ASP A 20 -11.58 -22.02 -2.93
C ASP A 20 -12.52 -21.23 -2.02
N PHE A 21 -12.16 -21.10 -0.74
CA PHE A 21 -13.03 -20.54 0.30
C PHE A 21 -12.33 -19.57 1.27
N GLY A 22 -11.10 -19.16 0.98
CA GLY A 22 -10.35 -18.24 1.84
C GLY A 22 -10.90 -16.81 1.85
N LEU A 23 -10.43 -15.98 2.78
CA LEU A 23 -10.89 -14.60 2.94
C LEU A 23 -10.64 -13.75 1.70
N LEU A 24 -9.52 -13.96 1.00
CA LEU A 24 -9.26 -13.24 -0.25
C LEU A 24 -10.30 -13.56 -1.34
N VAL A 25 -10.80 -14.80 -1.38
CA VAL A 25 -11.87 -15.21 -2.30
C VAL A 25 -13.17 -14.49 -1.95
N PHE A 26 -13.52 -14.46 -0.66
CA PHE A 26 -14.68 -13.73 -0.17
C PHE A 26 -14.61 -12.24 -0.54
N VAL A 27 -13.47 -11.57 -0.28
CA VAL A 27 -13.29 -10.15 -0.61
C VAL A 27 -13.47 -9.92 -2.11
N ARG A 28 -12.87 -10.74 -2.98
CA ARG A 28 -13.00 -10.59 -4.44
C ARG A 28 -14.42 -10.81 -4.94
N LYS A 29 -15.09 -11.87 -4.49
CA LYS A 29 -16.45 -12.23 -4.94
C LYS A 29 -17.51 -11.24 -4.46
N SER A 30 -17.29 -10.61 -3.30
CA SER A 30 -18.25 -9.67 -2.72
C SER A 30 -18.10 -8.22 -3.23
N LEU A 31 -17.12 -7.91 -4.09
CA LEU A 31 -16.85 -6.52 -4.54
C LEU A 31 -18.05 -5.83 -5.20
N SER A 32 -18.92 -6.58 -5.87
CA SER A 32 -20.11 -6.06 -6.54
C SER A 32 -21.35 -6.01 -5.64
N ILE A 33 -21.23 -6.39 -4.37
CA ILE A 33 -22.34 -6.54 -3.43
C ILE A 33 -22.14 -5.53 -2.30
N ASP A 34 -23.00 -4.52 -2.23
CA ASP A 34 -22.83 -3.39 -1.32
C ASP A 34 -23.08 -3.78 0.15
N GLU A 35 -23.96 -4.75 0.40
CA GLU A 35 -24.30 -5.26 1.73
C GLU A 35 -23.11 -5.91 2.44
N PHE A 36 -22.13 -6.41 1.67
CA PHE A 36 -20.92 -7.02 2.23
C PHE A 36 -19.78 -6.03 2.49
N ARG A 37 -19.99 -4.72 2.28
CA ARG A 37 -18.93 -3.71 2.42
C ARG A 37 -18.26 -3.72 3.79
N ASP A 38 -19.04 -3.78 4.86
CA ASP A 38 -18.51 -3.77 6.23
C ASP A 38 -17.74 -5.07 6.52
N CYS A 39 -18.23 -6.20 6.03
CA CYS A 39 -17.52 -7.48 6.13
C CYS A 39 -16.19 -7.47 5.36
N ARG A 40 -16.13 -6.84 4.17
CA ARG A 40 -14.90 -6.69 3.39
C ARG A 40 -13.87 -5.84 4.13
N GLU A 41 -14.30 -4.73 4.70
CA GLU A 41 -13.45 -3.85 5.51
C GLU A 41 -12.82 -4.63 6.67
N GLU A 42 -13.64 -5.32 7.48
CA GLU A 42 -13.15 -6.07 8.63
C GLU A 42 -12.25 -7.24 8.21
N ALA A 43 -12.54 -7.91 7.10
CA ALA A 43 -11.66 -8.93 6.55
C ALA A 43 -10.28 -8.36 6.16
N LEU A 44 -10.23 -7.19 5.52
CA LEU A 44 -8.98 -6.55 5.14
C LEU A 44 -8.16 -6.08 6.35
N LYS A 45 -8.81 -5.50 7.36
CA LYS A 45 -8.17 -5.12 8.63
C LYS A 45 -7.60 -6.34 9.35
N PHE A 46 -8.39 -7.41 9.46
CA PHE A 46 -7.94 -8.67 10.02
C PHE A 46 -6.71 -9.21 9.27
N LEU A 47 -6.75 -9.23 7.94
CA LEU A 47 -5.63 -9.69 7.12
C LEU A 47 -4.36 -8.85 7.36
N CYS A 48 -4.48 -7.55 7.59
CA CYS A 48 -3.35 -6.68 7.91
C CYS A 48 -2.67 -7.11 9.23
N VAL A 49 -3.45 -7.27 10.30
CA VAL A 49 -2.96 -7.74 11.60
C VAL A 49 -2.44 -9.19 11.53
N PHE A 50 -3.11 -10.03 10.75
CA PHE A 50 -2.70 -11.42 10.58
C PHE A 50 -1.36 -11.53 9.85
N LEU A 51 -1.14 -10.70 8.83
CA LEU A 51 0.12 -10.63 8.09
C LEU A 51 1.28 -10.25 9.01
N GLU A 52 1.10 -9.26 9.90
CA GLU A 52 2.08 -8.91 10.93
C GLU A 52 2.48 -10.10 11.79
N LYS A 53 1.50 -10.91 12.18
CA LYS A 53 1.72 -12.07 13.04
C LYS A 53 2.51 -13.20 12.36
N ILE A 54 2.27 -13.44 11.07
CA ILE A 54 2.89 -14.57 10.34
C ILE A 54 4.18 -14.17 9.61
N GLY A 55 4.42 -12.87 9.38
CA GLY A 55 5.62 -12.34 8.75
C GLY A 55 5.93 -12.99 7.41
N GLN A 56 7.17 -13.43 7.21
CA GLN A 56 7.65 -14.03 5.94
C GLN A 56 6.87 -15.28 5.51
N LYS A 57 6.14 -15.95 6.40
CA LYS A 57 5.32 -17.13 6.05
C LYS A 57 4.19 -16.78 5.06
N ILE A 58 3.91 -15.49 4.83
CA ILE A 58 2.94 -15.01 3.84
C ILE A 58 3.40 -15.15 2.38
N THR A 59 4.69 -15.36 2.16
CA THR A 59 5.35 -15.46 0.85
C THR A 59 4.53 -16.18 -0.23
N PRO A 60 3.97 -17.39 -0.01
CA PRO A 60 3.23 -18.14 -1.04
C PRO A 60 1.91 -17.48 -1.48
N TYR A 61 1.37 -16.56 -0.68
CA TYR A 61 0.06 -15.91 -0.89
C TYR A 61 0.21 -14.44 -1.31
N SER A 62 1.45 -13.95 -1.41
CA SER A 62 1.78 -12.54 -1.64
C SER A 62 1.15 -11.97 -2.91
N LEU A 63 1.21 -12.71 -4.02
CA LEU A 63 0.64 -12.27 -5.30
C LEU A 63 -0.89 -12.16 -5.23
N ASP A 64 -1.55 -13.12 -4.57
CA ASP A 64 -3.02 -13.10 -4.40
C ASP A 64 -3.46 -11.93 -3.52
N ILE A 65 -2.69 -11.60 -2.48
CA ILE A 65 -2.94 -10.42 -1.63
C ILE A 65 -2.78 -9.16 -2.47
N LYS A 66 -1.65 -8.98 -3.16
CA LYS A 66 -1.38 -7.82 -4.03
C LYS A 66 -2.51 -7.59 -5.02
N ASN A 67 -2.91 -8.64 -5.74
CA ASN A 67 -3.95 -8.57 -6.75
C ASN A 67 -5.31 -8.24 -6.14
N THR A 68 -5.61 -8.80 -4.96
CA THR A 68 -6.86 -8.51 -4.24
C THR A 68 -6.91 -7.06 -3.77
N CYS A 69 -5.85 -6.55 -3.12
CA CYS A 69 -5.76 -5.15 -2.69
C CYS A 69 -5.90 -4.20 -3.88
N THR A 70 -5.21 -4.49 -4.99
CA THR A 70 -5.28 -3.69 -6.21
C THR A 70 -6.69 -3.70 -6.81
N SER A 71 -7.37 -4.86 -6.81
CA SER A 71 -8.76 -4.97 -7.29
C SER A 71 -9.72 -4.19 -6.39
N VAL A 72 -9.64 -4.35 -5.07
CA VAL A 72 -10.46 -3.59 -4.11
C VAL A 72 -10.27 -2.10 -4.31
N TYR A 73 -9.03 -1.64 -4.40
CA TYR A 73 -8.71 -0.24 -4.57
C TYR A 73 -9.33 0.38 -5.84
N THR A 74 -9.33 -0.36 -6.95
CA THR A 74 -9.89 0.13 -8.22
C THR A 74 -11.39 -0.02 -8.37
N LYS A 75 -11.98 -1.08 -7.82
CA LYS A 75 -13.39 -1.42 -8.04
C LYS A 75 -14.30 -0.92 -6.94
N ASP A 76 -13.79 -0.79 -5.72
CA ASP A 76 -14.58 -0.27 -4.60
C ASP A 76 -14.54 1.26 -4.61
N LYS A 77 -15.72 1.89 -4.65
CA LYS A 77 -15.85 3.35 -4.68
C LYS A 77 -15.70 3.96 -3.28
N ALA A 78 -15.88 3.18 -2.21
CA ALA A 78 -15.87 3.66 -0.86
C ALA A 78 -14.44 3.70 -0.29
N ALA A 79 -14.05 4.85 0.29
CA ALA A 79 -12.79 4.98 1.02
C ALA A 79 -12.62 3.89 2.11
N LYS A 80 -13.75 3.48 2.71
CA LYS A 80 -13.86 2.49 3.78
C LYS A 80 -13.15 1.17 3.49
N CYS A 81 -13.26 0.65 2.26
CA CYS A 81 -12.55 -0.57 1.84
C CYS A 81 -11.19 -0.27 1.18
N ARG A 82 -11.02 0.89 0.55
CA ARG A 82 -9.77 1.28 -0.12
C ARG A 82 -8.61 1.48 0.88
N ILE A 83 -8.88 2.09 2.03
CA ILE A 83 -7.85 2.34 3.06
C ILE A 83 -7.23 1.03 3.58
N PRO A 84 -7.98 0.06 4.14
CA PRO A 84 -7.39 -1.17 4.66
C PRO A 84 -6.78 -2.04 3.55
N ALA A 85 -7.26 -1.94 2.31
CA ALA A 85 -6.61 -2.59 1.17
C ALA A 85 -5.22 -2.01 0.88
N LEU A 86 -5.06 -0.69 0.93
CA LEU A 86 -3.76 -0.04 0.78
C LEU A 86 -2.83 -0.34 1.96
N GLU A 87 -3.36 -0.34 3.19
CA GLU A 87 -2.57 -0.70 4.38
C GLU A 87 -2.05 -2.13 4.31
N LEU A 88 -2.90 -3.09 3.92
CA LEU A 88 -2.49 -4.47 3.71
C LEU A 88 -1.41 -4.59 2.61
N LEU A 89 -1.53 -3.82 1.53
CA LEU A 89 -0.54 -3.81 0.45
C LEU A 89 0.80 -3.22 0.91
N ILE A 90 0.78 -2.08 1.62
CA ILE A 90 1.98 -1.47 2.22
C ILE A 90 2.65 -2.47 3.16
N LYS A 91 1.87 -3.10 4.04
CA LYS A 91 2.39 -4.07 5.01
C LYS A 91 3.00 -5.29 4.33
N LEU A 92 2.37 -5.80 3.27
CA LEU A 92 2.89 -6.90 2.47
C LEU A 92 4.26 -6.55 1.89
N LEU A 93 4.38 -5.38 1.25
CA LEU A 93 5.63 -4.92 0.63
C LEU A 93 6.75 -4.75 1.65
N GLN A 94 6.47 -4.09 2.79
CA GLN A 94 7.43 -3.91 3.87
C GLN A 94 7.87 -5.24 4.48
N THR A 95 6.92 -6.18 4.64
CA THR A 95 7.24 -7.51 5.16
C THR A 95 8.15 -8.24 4.19
N LEU A 96 7.90 -8.18 2.88
CA LEU A 96 8.65 -8.91 1.87
C LEU A 96 9.87 -8.17 1.31
N ARG A 97 10.24 -7.00 1.87
CA ARG A 97 11.31 -6.13 1.34
C ARG A 97 12.68 -6.80 1.13
N SER A 98 12.97 -7.88 1.85
CA SER A 98 14.23 -8.64 1.74
C SER A 98 14.05 -9.99 1.05
N SER A 99 12.87 -10.25 0.49
CA SER A 99 12.54 -11.48 -0.23
C SER A 99 12.93 -11.37 -1.70
N ARG A 100 13.31 -12.50 -2.29
CA ARG A 100 13.54 -12.63 -3.74
C ARG A 100 12.26 -12.46 -4.57
N LEU A 101 11.09 -12.47 -3.93
CA LEU A 101 9.79 -12.31 -4.59
C LEU A 101 9.45 -10.86 -4.99
N MET A 102 10.29 -9.88 -4.64
CA MET A 102 10.01 -8.48 -4.99
C MET A 102 9.86 -8.25 -6.50
N ASP A 103 10.53 -9.06 -7.33
CA ASP A 103 10.38 -9.06 -8.79
C ASP A 103 8.98 -9.54 -9.23
N GLU A 104 8.44 -10.57 -8.57
CA GLU A 104 7.10 -11.12 -8.89
C GLU A 104 5.96 -10.16 -8.48
N LEU A 105 6.23 -9.29 -7.50
CA LEU A 105 5.27 -8.27 -7.09
C LEU A 105 5.12 -7.15 -8.13
N ARG A 106 6.02 -7.05 -9.11
CA ARG A 106 5.97 -6.06 -10.20
C ARG A 106 5.81 -4.63 -9.67
N VAL A 107 6.78 -4.17 -8.89
CA VAL A 107 6.74 -2.86 -8.22
C VAL A 107 6.58 -1.71 -9.22
N GLY A 108 7.22 -1.78 -10.39
CA GLY A 108 7.07 -0.78 -11.45
C GLY A 108 5.64 -0.64 -11.99
N GLU A 109 4.88 -1.74 -12.08
CA GLU A 109 3.47 -1.69 -12.47
C GLU A 109 2.60 -1.03 -11.39
N LEU A 110 2.85 -1.36 -10.11
CA LEU A 110 2.18 -0.70 -8.98
C LEU A 110 2.49 0.80 -8.99
N PHE A 111 3.76 1.17 -9.16
CA PHE A 111 4.17 2.57 -9.22
C PHE A 111 3.44 3.31 -10.34
N THR A 112 3.48 2.79 -11.56
CA THR A 112 2.86 3.43 -12.73
C THR A 112 1.37 3.67 -12.50
N LYS A 113 0.68 2.69 -11.91
CA LYS A 113 -0.73 2.78 -11.56
C LYS A 113 -1.01 3.86 -10.51
N PHE A 114 -0.41 3.76 -9.33
CA PHE A 114 -0.72 4.65 -8.21
C PHE A 114 -0.19 6.08 -8.42
N TYR A 115 0.95 6.23 -9.10
CA TYR A 115 1.48 7.54 -9.47
C TYR A 115 0.60 8.21 -10.52
N GLY A 116 0.13 7.46 -11.52
CA GLY A 116 -0.80 7.96 -12.53
C GLY A 116 -2.10 8.51 -11.94
N GLU A 117 -2.58 7.93 -10.83
CA GLU A 117 -3.77 8.42 -10.15
C GLU A 117 -3.61 9.78 -9.47
N LEU A 118 -2.37 10.21 -9.17
CA LEU A 118 -2.13 11.55 -8.64
C LEU A 118 -2.57 12.65 -9.61
N ALA A 119 -2.62 12.38 -10.92
CA ALA A 119 -3.17 13.31 -11.90
C ALA A 119 -4.67 13.60 -11.66
N LEU A 120 -5.39 12.68 -11.02
CA LEU A 120 -6.80 12.80 -10.66
C LEU A 120 -7.02 12.95 -9.14
N LYS A 121 -5.99 13.34 -8.38
CA LYS A 121 -6.00 13.42 -6.91
C LYS A 121 -7.17 14.22 -6.32
N ALA A 122 -7.68 15.23 -7.04
CA ALA A 122 -8.84 16.00 -6.60
C ALA A 122 -10.14 15.18 -6.45
N LYS A 123 -10.22 14.01 -7.11
CA LYS A 123 -11.35 13.05 -7.02
C LYS A 123 -11.13 11.98 -5.95
N ILE A 124 -9.95 11.96 -5.32
CA ILE A 124 -9.57 10.95 -4.33
C ILE A 124 -9.81 11.53 -2.94
N PRO A 125 -10.53 10.81 -2.05
CA PRO A 125 -10.69 11.25 -0.66
C PRO A 125 -9.32 11.40 0.04
N ASP A 126 -9.17 12.44 0.86
CA ASP A 126 -7.88 12.82 1.44
C ASP A 126 -7.22 11.69 2.27
N THR A 127 -8.01 10.89 2.98
CA THR A 127 -7.54 9.73 3.75
C THR A 127 -7.10 8.56 2.88
N VAL A 128 -7.66 8.43 1.68
CA VAL A 128 -7.16 7.46 0.68
C VAL A 128 -5.87 8.00 0.07
N LEU A 129 -5.82 9.30 -0.22
CA LEU A 129 -4.65 9.95 -0.79
C LEU A 129 -3.43 9.90 0.15
N GLU A 130 -3.65 9.99 1.48
CA GLU A 130 -2.62 9.71 2.50
C GLU A 130 -1.91 8.38 2.20
N LYS A 131 -2.70 7.31 2.07
CA LYS A 131 -2.19 5.95 1.88
C LYS A 131 -1.57 5.73 0.50
N VAL A 132 -2.04 6.44 -0.52
CA VAL A 132 -1.40 6.44 -1.86
C VAL A 132 0.00 7.05 -1.79
N TYR A 133 0.15 8.21 -1.12
CA TYR A 133 1.46 8.83 -0.94
C TYR A 133 2.40 7.96 -0.10
N GLU A 134 1.90 7.36 1.00
CA GLU A 134 2.65 6.41 1.82
C GLU A 134 3.13 5.21 0.97
N LEU A 135 2.24 4.59 0.19
CA LEU A 135 2.55 3.47 -0.68
C LEU A 135 3.63 3.83 -1.71
N LEU A 136 3.51 4.97 -2.38
CA LEU A 136 4.48 5.40 -3.39
C LEU A 136 5.89 5.55 -2.83
N GLY A 137 6.03 6.03 -1.59
CA GLY A 137 7.31 6.07 -0.90
C GLY A 137 7.85 4.67 -0.58
N VAL A 138 6.99 3.80 -0.06
CA VAL A 138 7.33 2.41 0.26
C VAL A 138 7.82 1.67 -0.99
N LEU A 139 7.24 1.89 -2.17
CA LEU A 139 7.74 1.28 -3.42
C LEU A 139 9.20 1.65 -3.70
N GLY A 140 9.59 2.91 -3.44
CA GLY A 140 10.98 3.36 -3.52
C GLY A 140 11.90 2.78 -2.45
N GLU A 141 11.37 2.50 -1.27
CA GLU A 141 12.10 1.85 -0.18
C GLU A 141 12.38 0.36 -0.47
N VAL A 142 11.36 -0.38 -0.94
CA VAL A 142 11.44 -1.85 -1.04
C VAL A 142 12.06 -2.36 -2.33
N HIS A 143 12.05 -1.56 -3.41
CA HIS A 143 12.63 -1.96 -4.70
C HIS A 143 13.31 -0.77 -5.40
N PRO A 144 14.45 -0.28 -4.86
CA PRO A 144 15.10 0.93 -5.36
C PRO A 144 15.57 0.81 -6.83
N THR A 145 16.00 -0.36 -7.28
CA THR A 145 16.50 -0.61 -8.65
C THR A 145 15.47 -0.29 -9.74
N GLU A 146 14.20 -0.68 -9.54
CA GLU A 146 13.10 -0.31 -10.46
C GLU A 146 12.70 1.17 -10.34
N MET A 147 13.02 1.80 -9.21
CA MET A 147 12.56 3.15 -8.85
C MET A 147 13.58 4.25 -9.15
N ILE A 148 14.82 3.93 -9.55
CA ILE A 148 15.89 4.91 -9.85
C ILE A 148 15.39 6.02 -10.77
N ASN A 149 14.81 5.66 -11.91
CA ASN A 149 14.36 6.63 -12.94
C ASN A 149 13.08 7.40 -12.57
N ASN A 150 12.42 7.02 -11.48
CA ASN A 150 11.16 7.60 -11.02
C ASN A 150 11.29 8.34 -9.69
N SER A 151 12.40 8.15 -8.97
CA SER A 151 12.68 8.76 -7.66
C SER A 151 12.57 10.29 -7.70
N ASP A 152 13.15 10.95 -8.71
CA ASP A 152 13.07 12.40 -8.89
C ASP A 152 11.65 12.92 -9.05
N LYS A 153 10.83 12.20 -9.81
CA LYS A 153 9.41 12.54 -10.03
C LYS A 153 8.65 12.44 -8.72
N LEU A 154 8.92 11.40 -7.93
CA LEU A 154 8.34 11.24 -6.59
C LEU A 154 8.77 12.35 -5.64
N PHE A 155 10.05 12.70 -5.58
CA PHE A 155 10.53 13.82 -4.77
C PHE A 155 9.78 15.11 -5.11
N ARG A 156 9.68 15.46 -6.40
CA ARG A 156 8.95 16.65 -6.85
C ARG A 156 7.46 16.57 -6.50
N ALA A 157 6.84 15.40 -6.63
CA ALA A 157 5.43 15.21 -6.28
C ALA A 157 5.18 15.41 -4.78
N PHE A 158 6.03 14.83 -3.91
CA PHE A 158 5.93 14.98 -2.46
C PHE A 158 6.18 16.44 -2.02
N LEU A 159 7.29 17.04 -2.45
CA LEU A 159 7.64 18.42 -2.08
C LEU A 159 6.64 19.44 -2.64
N GLY A 160 6.15 19.23 -3.86
CA GLY A 160 5.14 20.06 -4.47
C GLY A 160 3.81 20.02 -3.71
N GLU A 161 3.38 18.84 -3.26
CA GLU A 161 2.17 18.70 -2.44
C GLU A 161 2.36 19.32 -1.05
N LEU A 162 3.48 19.04 -0.38
CA LEU A 162 3.81 19.62 0.93
C LEU A 162 3.81 21.15 0.87
N LYS A 163 4.48 21.74 -0.13
CA LYS A 163 4.49 23.18 -0.36
C LYS A 163 3.07 23.70 -0.55
N THR A 164 2.29 23.08 -1.43
CA THR A 164 0.90 23.50 -1.71
C THR A 164 0.03 23.49 -0.45
N GLN A 165 0.13 22.44 0.37
CA GLN A 165 -0.64 22.32 1.61
C GLN A 165 -0.18 23.30 2.70
N MET A 166 1.12 23.55 2.82
CA MET A 166 1.69 24.39 3.89
C MET A 166 1.66 25.89 3.59
N THR A 167 1.68 26.31 2.31
CA THR A 167 1.71 27.73 1.93
C THR A 167 0.35 28.28 1.51
N SER A 168 -0.69 27.46 1.55
CA SER A 168 -2.05 27.88 1.19
C SER A 168 -2.57 28.93 2.18
N THR A 169 -2.84 30.14 1.70
CA THR A 169 -3.43 31.22 2.51
C THR A 169 -4.96 31.21 2.49
N VAL A 170 -5.56 30.37 1.64
CA VAL A 170 -7.01 30.41 1.32
C VAL A 170 -7.74 29.12 1.70
N ARG A 171 -7.02 28.00 1.82
CA ARG A 171 -7.58 26.68 2.16
C ARG A 171 -6.84 26.08 3.32
N GLU A 172 -7.59 25.56 4.29
CA GLU A 172 -7.02 24.83 5.42
C GLU A 172 -6.18 23.63 4.92
N PRO A 173 -5.00 23.40 5.52
CA PRO A 173 -4.15 22.28 5.17
C PRO A 173 -4.83 20.93 5.44
N LYS A 174 -4.72 20.03 4.48
CA LYS A 174 -5.24 18.66 4.61
C LYS A 174 -4.24 17.79 5.37
N LEU A 175 -4.45 17.63 6.67
CA LEU A 175 -3.53 16.93 7.58
C LEU A 175 -3.22 15.48 7.15
N ALA A 176 -4.23 14.73 6.67
CA ALA A 176 -4.02 13.37 6.19
C ALA A 176 -3.06 13.31 4.99
N VAL A 177 -3.21 14.25 4.04
CA VAL A 177 -2.35 14.33 2.86
C VAL A 177 -0.91 14.68 3.27
N LEU A 178 -0.74 15.63 4.18
CA LEU A 178 0.57 15.97 4.75
C LEU A 178 1.25 14.76 5.40
N ALA A 179 0.52 14.02 6.25
CA ALA A 179 1.03 12.82 6.89
C ALA A 179 1.48 11.76 5.87
N GLY A 180 0.67 11.53 4.82
CA GLY A 180 1.01 10.60 3.75
C GLY A 180 2.25 11.01 2.98
N CYS A 181 2.37 12.31 2.62
CA CYS A 181 3.55 12.82 1.94
C CYS A 181 4.82 12.70 2.80
N LEU A 182 4.73 13.00 4.11
CA LEU A 182 5.87 12.88 5.02
C LEU A 182 6.32 11.43 5.20
N LYS A 183 5.38 10.49 5.40
CA LYS A 183 5.69 9.05 5.48
C LYS A 183 6.32 8.55 4.18
N GLY A 184 5.72 8.91 3.04
CA GLY A 184 6.22 8.50 1.74
C GLY A 184 7.62 9.06 1.44
N LEU A 185 7.85 10.33 1.75
CA LEU A 185 9.15 10.97 1.60
C LEU A 185 10.20 10.31 2.51
N ALA A 186 9.86 10.04 3.78
CA ALA A 186 10.75 9.36 4.72
C ALA A 186 11.19 7.98 4.20
N SER A 187 10.25 7.17 3.71
CA SER A 187 10.56 5.87 3.08
C SER A 187 11.44 6.02 1.84
N LEU A 188 11.15 7.00 0.97
CA LEU A 188 11.94 7.22 -0.25
C LEU A 188 13.40 7.60 0.08
N MET A 189 13.60 8.42 1.10
CA MET A 189 14.92 8.89 1.54
C MET A 189 15.81 7.79 2.13
N CYS A 190 15.27 6.60 2.43
CA CYS A 190 16.08 5.46 2.88
C CYS A 190 17.10 4.99 1.83
N ASN A 191 16.77 5.13 0.54
CA ASN A 191 17.63 4.68 -0.57
C ASN A 191 18.05 5.82 -1.50
N PHE A 192 17.28 6.91 -1.55
CA PHE A 192 17.54 8.03 -2.47
C PHE A 192 17.82 9.28 -1.66
N THR A 193 19.10 9.55 -1.40
CA THR A 193 19.51 10.81 -0.79
C THR A 193 19.72 11.85 -1.88
N LYS A 194 18.97 12.96 -1.82
CA LYS A 194 19.30 14.16 -2.60
C LYS A 194 20.15 15.08 -1.74
N SER A 195 21.31 15.50 -2.25
CA SER A 195 22.06 16.60 -1.65
C SER A 195 21.27 17.90 -1.82
N MET A 196 21.35 18.79 -0.83
CA MET A 196 20.65 20.08 -0.78
C MET A 196 20.96 20.98 -2.00
N GLU A 197 22.05 20.71 -2.72
CA GLU A 197 22.57 21.54 -3.81
C GLU A 197 21.79 21.42 -5.13
N GLU A 198 21.01 20.37 -5.35
CA GLU A 198 20.29 20.14 -6.62
C GLU A 198 18.91 20.82 -6.70
N GLY A 199 18.56 21.65 -5.71
CA GLY A 199 17.26 22.33 -5.60
C GLY A 199 17.24 23.80 -6.04
N ILE A 200 18.37 24.34 -6.50
CA ILE A 200 18.51 25.74 -6.95
C ILE A 200 18.89 25.74 -8.44
N ALA A 201 17.90 25.51 -9.30
CA ALA A 201 17.96 25.85 -10.72
C ALA A 201 16.57 26.25 -11.21
#